data_AF-A0A3L7N5A4-F1
#
_entry.id   AF-A0A3L7N5A4-F1
#
_cell.length_a   1.000
_cell.length_b   1.000
_cell.length_c   1.000
_cell.angle_alpha   90.00
_cell.angle_beta   90.00
_cell.angle_gamma   90.00
#
_symmetry.space_group_name_H-M   'P 1'
#
loop_
_entity.id
_entity.type
_entity.pdbx_description
1 polymer ?
#
loop_
_entity_poly.entity_id
_entity_poly.type
_entity_poly.pdbx_seq_one_letter_code
_entity_poly.pdbx_strand_id
1 'polypeptide(L)'
;MRMGMIGLGRMGANMSVRLMKAKHEIVAFDVSADSVKALAAQGAIAASSIEDMIAKLPAPRSIWMMIPTAYVDETIAKIAPHLSK
;
A
#
# COMPACT_ATOMS: atom_id res chain seq x y z
N MET A 1 -8.82 -6.81 8.72
CA MET A 1 -8.29 -7.38 7.45
C MET A 1 -6.98 -6.69 7.11
N ARG A 2 -6.05 -7.35 6.40
CA ARG A 2 -4.77 -6.74 5.99
C ARG A 2 -4.79 -6.41 4.50
N MET A 3 -4.37 -5.19 4.15
CA MET A 3 -4.41 -4.70 2.77
C MET A 3 -3.20 -3.82 2.45
N GLY A 4 -2.81 -3.82 1.17
CA GLY A 4 -1.75 -2.97 0.65
C GLY A 4 -2.28 -1.60 0.26
N MET A 5 -1.61 -0.54 0.67
CA MET A 5 -1.84 0.81 0.19
C MET A 5 -0.67 1.26 -0.66
N ILE A 6 -0.92 1.59 -1.92
CA ILE A 6 0.07 2.14 -2.84
C ILE A 6 -0.28 3.60 -3.12
N GLY A 7 0.64 4.50 -2.80
CA GLY A 7 0.43 5.94 -2.91
C GLY A 7 -0.01 6.53 -1.57
N LEU A 8 0.92 7.20 -0.91
CA LEU A 8 0.79 7.80 0.41
C LEU A 8 0.84 9.33 0.34
N GLY A 9 0.36 9.89 -0.78
CA GLY A 9 0.04 11.31 -0.86
C GLY A 9 -1.06 11.70 0.13
N ARG A 10 -1.50 12.97 0.10
CA ARG A 10 -2.48 13.50 1.08
C ARG A 10 -3.74 12.64 1.22
N MET A 11 -4.28 12.09 0.12
CA MET A 11 -5.46 11.22 0.17
C MET A 11 -5.14 9.81 0.71
N GLY A 12 -4.13 9.14 0.15
CA GLY A 12 -3.79 7.77 0.52
C GLY A 12 -3.30 7.62 1.96
N ALA A 13 -2.52 8.58 2.47
CA ALA A 13 -2.09 8.60 3.86
C ALA A 13 -3.29 8.77 4.82
N ASN A 14 -4.17 9.74 4.55
CA ASN A 14 -5.36 9.96 5.37
C ASN A 14 -6.33 8.76 5.33
N MET A 15 -6.50 8.10 4.18
CA MET A 15 -7.31 6.90 4.12
C MET A 15 -6.69 5.76 4.93
N SER A 16 -5.37 5.55 4.82
CA SER A 16 -4.67 4.53 5.60
C SER A 16 -4.88 4.72 7.09
N VAL A 17 -4.76 5.96 7.59
CA VAL A 17 -5.04 6.28 9.00
C VAL A 17 -6.49 5.97 9.37
N ARG A 18 -7.47 6.31 8.52
CA ARG A 18 -8.89 6.00 8.76
C ARG A 18 -9.13 4.49 8.82
N LEU A 19 -8.53 3.73 7.92
CA LEU A 19 -8.65 2.27 7.87
C LEU A 19 -7.98 1.60 9.09
N MET A 20 -6.82 2.09 9.52
CA MET A 20 -6.17 1.63 10.75
C MET A 20 -7.02 1.90 11.99
N LYS A 21 -7.65 3.08 12.08
CA LYS A 21 -8.62 3.38 13.15
C LYS A 21 -9.83 2.44 13.13
N ALA A 22 -10.24 1.97 11.95
CA ALA A 22 -11.27 0.95 11.78
C ALA A 22 -10.76 -0.50 11.96
N LYS A 23 -9.55 -0.69 12.53
CA LYS A 23 -8.92 -1.99 12.81
C LYS A 23 -8.54 -2.81 11.57
N HIS A 24 -8.30 -2.14 10.44
CA HIS A 24 -7.64 -2.77 9.29
C HIS A 24 -6.12 -2.59 9.40
N GLU A 25 -5.36 -3.61 9.00
CA GLU A 25 -3.90 -3.54 8.95
C GLU A 25 -3.48 -3.05 7.57
N ILE A 26 -2.67 -1.99 7.54
CA ILE A 26 -2.21 -1.40 6.28
C ILE A 26 -0.75 -1.74 6.07
N VAL A 27 -0.44 -2.39 4.95
CA VAL A 27 0.92 -2.51 4.43
C VAL A 27 1.13 -1.33 3.48
N ALA A 28 1.98 -0.39 3.87
CA ALA A 28 2.12 0.90 3.21
C ALA A 28 3.34 0.94 2.28
N PHE A 29 3.11 1.32 1.03
CA PHE A 29 4.16 1.51 0.01
C PHE A 29 3.97 2.84 -0.73
N ASP A 30 5.08 3.55 -0.93
CA ASP A 30 5.16 4.77 -1.74
C ASP A 30 6.57 4.88 -2.34
N VAL A 31 6.71 5.63 -3.43
CA VAL A 31 8.02 5.96 -4.02
C VAL A 31 8.87 6.81 -3.06
N SER A 32 8.23 7.59 -2.19
CA SER A 32 8.86 8.33 -1.11
C SER A 32 8.98 7.46 0.13
N ALA A 33 10.20 7.05 0.46
CA ALA A 33 10.50 6.32 1.69
C ALA A 33 10.09 7.11 2.95
N ASP A 34 10.11 8.44 2.90
CA ASP A 34 9.71 9.28 4.02
C ASP A 34 8.19 9.23 4.27
N SER A 35 7.39 9.14 3.21
CA SER A 35 5.94 8.94 3.33
C SER A 35 5.62 7.60 4.00
N VAL A 36 6.35 6.55 3.64
CA VAL A 36 6.21 5.21 4.26
C VAL A 36 6.59 5.26 5.75
N LYS A 37 7.73 5.87 6.08
CA LYS A 37 8.17 6.02 7.49
C LYS A 37 7.16 6.82 8.32
N ALA A 38 6.65 7.93 7.79
CA ALA A 38 5.68 8.77 8.47
C ALA A 38 4.37 8.04 8.78
N LEU A 39 3.93 7.15 7.89
CA LEU A 39 2.73 6.33 8.12
C LEU A 39 3.03 5.12 9.01
N ALA A 40 4.22 4.54 8.92
CA ALA A 40 4.66 3.46 9.81
C ALA A 40 4.72 3.91 11.27
N ALA A 41 5.17 5.15 11.53
CA ALA A 41 5.12 5.79 12.84
C ALA A 41 3.68 5.89 13.42
N GLN A 42 2.66 5.80 12.56
CA GLN A 42 1.25 5.80 12.95
C GLN A 42 0.64 4.40 13.06
N GLY A 43 1.44 3.34 12.90
CA GLY A 43 1.03 1.94 13.06
C GLY A 43 0.85 1.15 11.77
N ALA A 44 1.20 1.71 10.61
CA ALA A 44 1.23 0.93 9.37
C ALA A 44 2.45 0.02 9.29
N ILE A 45 2.32 -1.08 8.56
CA ILE A 45 3.42 -1.98 8.22
C ILE A 45 4.16 -1.39 7.03
N ALA A 46 5.40 -0.94 7.21
CA ALA A 46 6.20 -0.41 6.12
C ALA A 46 6.56 -1.50 5.09
N ALA A 47 6.45 -1.17 3.80
CA ALA A 47 7.02 -1.96 2.71
C ALA A 47 8.06 -1.16 1.92
N SER A 48 9.19 -1.78 1.59
CA SER A 48 10.29 -1.15 0.85
C SER A 48 10.16 -1.30 -0.66
N SER A 49 9.36 -2.24 -1.14
CA SER A 49 9.06 -2.46 -2.55
C SER A 49 7.66 -3.06 -2.74
N ILE A 50 7.19 -3.15 -3.99
CA ILE A 50 5.92 -3.80 -4.33
C ILE A 50 5.97 -5.29 -3.95
N GLU A 51 7.08 -5.96 -4.21
CA GLU A 51 7.30 -7.37 -3.88
C GLU A 51 7.27 -7.61 -2.36
N ASP A 52 7.94 -6.73 -1.60
CA ASP A 52 7.92 -6.77 -0.13
C ASP A 52 6.50 -6.51 0.41
N MET A 53 5.77 -5.56 -0.18
CA MET A 53 4.37 -5.33 0.16
C MET A 53 3.54 -6.61 -0.07
N ILE A 54 3.66 -7.22 -1.25
CA ILE A 54 2.90 -8.42 -1.64
C ILE A 54 3.23 -9.63 -0.77
N ALA A 55 4.50 -9.78 -0.36
CA ALA A 55 4.93 -10.83 0.57
C ALA A 55 4.31 -10.69 1.96
N LYS A 56 4.02 -9.46 2.41
CA LYS A 56 3.41 -9.16 3.72
C LYS A 56 1.88 -9.29 3.73
N LEU A 57 1.25 -9.47 2.55
CA LEU A 57 -0.20 -9.57 2.40
C LEU A 57 -0.68 -11.04 2.41
N PRO A 58 -1.69 -11.38 3.22
CA PRO A 58 -2.35 -12.68 3.14
C PRO A 58 -3.20 -12.78 1.87
N ALA A 59 -3.40 -14.01 1.37
CA ALA A 59 -4.36 -14.28 0.30
C ALA A 59 -5.80 -14.29 0.86
N PRO A 60 -6.81 -13.80 0.11
CA PRO A 60 -6.70 -13.07 -1.15
C PRO A 60 -6.10 -11.66 -0.95
N ARG A 61 -5.14 -11.29 -1.79
CA ARG A 61 -4.38 -10.03 -1.64
C ARG A 61 -5.22 -8.84 -2.09
N SER A 62 -5.59 -7.99 -1.13
CA SER A 62 -6.29 -6.73 -1.39
C SER A 62 -5.29 -5.59 -1.51
N ILE A 63 -5.24 -4.92 -2.66
CA ILE A 63 -4.35 -3.79 -2.93
C ILE A 63 -5.19 -2.59 -3.35
N TRP A 64 -5.00 -1.45 -2.67
CA TRP A 64 -5.63 -0.19 -3.00
C TRP A 64 -4.56 0.78 -3.53
N MET A 65 -4.75 1.22 -4.77
CA MET A 65 -3.92 2.25 -5.40
C MET A 65 -4.59 3.62 -5.29
N MET A 66 -3.87 4.60 -4.73
CA MET A 66 -4.24 6.02 -4.70
C MET A 66 -3.09 6.87 -5.25
N ILE A 67 -2.83 6.69 -6.54
CA ILE A 67 -1.77 7.35 -7.29
C ILE A 67 -2.34 8.19 -8.44
N PRO A 68 -1.58 9.14 -9.01
CA PRO A 68 -2.03 9.88 -10.19
C PRO A 68 -2.30 8.95 -11.37
N THR A 69 -3.31 9.30 -12.18
CA THR A 69 -3.79 8.49 -13.31
C THR A 69 -2.66 8.06 -14.26
N ALA A 70 -1.68 8.92 -14.50
CA ALA A 70 -0.55 8.65 -15.39
C ALA A 70 0.32 7.44 -14.98
N TYR A 71 0.27 7.01 -13.72
CA TYR A 71 1.11 5.92 -13.19
C TYR A 71 0.34 4.62 -12.95
N VAL A 72 -0.98 4.61 -13.21
CA VAL A 72 -1.84 3.47 -12.90
C VAL A 72 -1.44 2.23 -13.67
N ASP A 73 -1.32 2.33 -15.00
CA ASP A 73 -1.00 1.18 -15.85
C ASP A 73 0.36 0.57 -15.55
N GLU A 74 1.39 1.41 -15.36
CA GLU A 74 2.73 0.97 -14.99
C GLU A 74 2.74 0.24 -13.65
N THR A 75 1.98 0.75 -12.67
CA THR A 75 1.89 0.15 -11.34
C THR A 75 1.14 -1.19 -11.39
N ILE A 76 0.06 -1.29 -12.17
CA ILE A 76 -0.65 -2.55 -12.39
C ILE A 76 0.28 -3.58 -13.04
N ALA A 77 1.04 -3.18 -14.06
CA ALA A 77 1.99 -4.06 -14.74
C ALA A 77 3.07 -4.61 -13.79
N LYS A 78 3.46 -3.84 -12.78
CA LYS A 78 4.39 -4.29 -11.72
C LYS A 78 3.73 -5.26 -10.74
N ILE A 79 2.45 -5.08 -10.40
CA ILE A 79 1.75 -5.89 -9.39
C ILE A 79 1.26 -7.21 -9.97
N ALA A 80 0.66 -7.18 -11.17
CA ALA A 80 -0.04 -8.32 -11.77
C ALA A 80 0.78 -9.63 -11.82
N PRO A 81 2.10 -9.62 -12.13
CA PRO A 81 2.91 -10.84 -12.15
C PRO A 81 3.03 -11.55 -10.80
N HIS A 82 2.80 -10.85 -9.68
CA HIS A 82 2.93 -11.39 -8.33
C HIS A 82 1.59 -11.82 -7.71
N LEU A 83 0.48 -11.62 -8.41
CA LEU A 83 -0.83 -12.07 -7.98
C LEU A 83 -1.11 -13.46 -8.54
N SER A 84 -1.63 -14.36 -7.69
CA SER A 84 -2.09 -15.67 -8.13
C SER A 84 -3.33 -15.51 -9.02
N LYS A 85 -3.44 -16.36 -10.05
CA LYS A 85 -4.68 -16.50 -10.84
C LYS A 85 -5.81 -17.07 -9.99
#